data_AF-A0A172TNR8-F1
#
_entry.id   AF-A0A172TNR8-F1
#
_cell.length_a   1.000
_cell.length_b   1.000
_cell.length_c   1.000
_cell.angle_alpha   90.00
_cell.angle_beta   90.00
_cell.angle_gamma   90.00
#
_symmetry.space_group_name_H-M   'P 1'
#
loop_
_entity.id
_entity.type
_entity.pdbx_description
1 polymer ?
#
loop_
_entity_poly.entity_id
_entity_poly.type
_entity_poly.pdbx_seq_one_letter_code
_entity_poly.pdbx_strand_id
1 'polypeptide(L)'
;MQHHLGTGFVKPGQVIVLRKEPDNAFDQEAIKAEVTALGQIGYVANSPHTVPKGCKSAGRIYDTFEEHLSGVVRFVLKDTAIVECQR
;
A
#
# COMPACT_ATOMS: atom_id res chain seq x y z
N MET A 1 -5.63 1.21 -18.88
CA MET A 1 -6.74 0.69 -18.05
C MET A 1 -6.28 0.73 -16.61
N GLN A 2 -6.73 1.73 -15.84
CA GLN A 2 -6.43 1.85 -14.43
C GLN A 2 -7.46 1.03 -13.65
N HIS A 3 -7.08 -0.15 -13.18
CA HIS A 3 -7.88 -0.99 -12.28
C HIS A 3 -7.59 -0.65 -10.81
N HIS A 4 -7.47 0.63 -10.48
CA HIS A 4 -7.54 1.03 -9.08
C HIS A 4 -9.01 1.10 -8.76
N LEU A 5 -9.54 0.07 -8.10
CA LEU A 5 -10.80 0.21 -7.39
C LEU A 5 -10.62 1.51 -6.56
N GLY A 6 -11.39 2.55 -6.85
CA GLY A 6 -11.25 3.86 -6.17
C GLY A 6 -11.43 3.72 -4.66
N THR A 7 -10.89 4.62 -3.85
CA THR A 7 -10.80 4.46 -2.39
C THR A 7 -12.12 4.33 -1.63
N GLY A 8 -13.28 4.36 -2.32
CA GLY A 8 -14.62 4.32 -1.72
C GLY A 8 -14.94 3.07 -0.88
N PHE A 9 -14.20 1.97 -1.02
CA PHE A 9 -14.37 0.77 -0.19
C PHE A 9 -13.41 0.69 1.00
N VAL A 10 -12.35 1.51 1.03
CA VAL A 10 -11.39 1.55 2.12
C VAL A 10 -11.87 2.54 3.18
N LYS A 11 -11.88 2.13 4.45
CA LYS A 11 -12.28 3.00 5.56
C LYS A 11 -11.16 3.13 6.60
N PRO A 12 -11.06 4.28 7.29
CA PRO A 12 -10.20 4.37 8.47
C PRO A 12 -10.52 3.27 9.50
N GLY A 13 -9.48 2.71 10.10
CA GLY A 13 -9.57 1.57 11.02
C GLY A 13 -9.53 0.20 10.35
N GLN A 14 -9.63 0.14 9.02
CA GLN A 14 -9.51 -1.11 8.28
C GLN A 14 -8.07 -1.64 8.29
N VAL A 15 -7.93 -2.93 8.58
CA VAL A 15 -6.66 -3.65 8.49
C VAL A 15 -6.43 -4.05 7.03
N ILE A 16 -5.21 -3.83 6.56
CA ILE A 16 -4.74 -4.26 5.25
C ILE A 16 -3.43 -5.02 5.41
N VAL A 17 -3.09 -5.81 4.40
CA VAL A 17 -1.82 -6.52 4.29
C VAL A 17 -1.03 -5.90 3.15
N LEU A 18 0.22 -5.54 3.43
CA LEU A 18 1.20 -5.13 2.44
C LEU A 18 2.08 -6.33 2.11
N ARG A 19 2.17 -6.74 0.84
CA ARG A 19 2.92 -7.92 0.40
C ARG A 19 3.88 -7.56 -0.71
N LYS A 20 5.13 -8.01 -0.62
CA LYS A 20 6.12 -7.81 -1.69
C LYS A 20 5.72 -8.57 -2.96
N GLU A 21 5.98 -7.97 -4.12
CA GLU A 21 5.85 -8.60 -5.43
C GLU A 21 7.17 -8.48 -6.20
N PRO A 22 8.18 -9.30 -5.87
CA PRO A 22 9.50 -9.22 -6.52
C PRO A 22 9.45 -9.55 -8.02
N ASP A 23 8.46 -10.33 -8.44
CA ASP A 23 8.23 -10.73 -9.84
C ASP A 23 7.44 -9.68 -10.64
N ASN A 24 7.20 -8.49 -10.09
CA ASN A 24 6.52 -7.42 -10.80
C ASN A 24 7.36 -6.97 -12.01
N ALA A 25 6.73 -6.93 -13.19
CA ALA A 25 7.41 -6.64 -14.45
C ALA A 25 7.96 -5.20 -14.57
N PHE A 26 7.55 -4.29 -13.70
CA PHE A 26 7.88 -2.86 -13.77
C PHE A 26 8.76 -2.38 -12.61
N ASP A 27 8.54 -2.89 -11.40
CA ASP A 27 9.23 -2.47 -10.18
C ASP A 27 9.50 -3.67 -9.26
N GLN A 28 10.74 -4.11 -9.16
CA GLN A 28 11.13 -5.25 -8.30
C GLN A 28 10.96 -4.97 -6.80
N GLU A 29 10.75 -3.70 -6.43
CA GLU A 29 10.44 -3.27 -5.06
C GLU A 29 8.93 -3.04 -4.87
N ALA A 30 8.08 -3.50 -5.80
CA ALA A 30 6.64 -3.35 -5.70
C ALA A 30 6.10 -4.02 -4.43
N ILE A 31 5.22 -3.30 -3.74
CA ILE A 31 4.49 -3.81 -2.58
C ILE A 31 3.00 -3.65 -2.86
N LYS A 32 2.29 -4.77 -3.00
CA LYS A 32 0.83 -4.83 -3.13
C LYS A 32 0.18 -4.50 -1.81
N ALA A 33 -0.93 -3.77 -1.86
CA ALA A 33 -1.83 -3.59 -0.75
C ALA A 33 -3.08 -4.47 -0.96
N GLU A 34 -3.43 -5.26 0.05
CA GLU A 34 -4.49 -6.27 0.00
C GLU A 34 -5.44 -6.13 1.19
N VAL A 35 -6.72 -6.36 0.97
CA VAL A 35 -7.73 -6.57 2.01
C VAL A 35 -8.15 -8.02 1.93
N THR A 36 -8.08 -8.78 3.03
CA THR A 36 -8.33 -10.24 3.04
C THR A 36 -9.62 -10.66 2.34
N ALA A 37 -10.69 -9.87 2.43
CA ALA A 37 -11.98 -10.17 1.79
C ALA A 37 -12.10 -9.70 0.33
N LEU A 38 -11.28 -8.74 -0.11
CA LEU A 38 -11.40 -8.11 -1.44
C LEU A 38 -10.21 -8.42 -2.36
N GLY A 39 -9.12 -8.98 -1.83
CA GLY A 39 -7.87 -9.17 -2.55
C GLY A 39 -7.10 -7.86 -2.70
N GLN A 40 -6.40 -7.71 -3.82
CA GLN A 40 -5.57 -6.55 -4.11
C GLN A 40 -6.41 -5.28 -4.32
N ILE A 41 -6.04 -4.23 -3.60
CA ILE A 41 -6.71 -2.92 -3.65
C ILE A 41 -5.80 -1.82 -4.20
N GLY A 42 -4.50 -2.07 -4.34
CA GLY A 42 -3.56 -1.12 -4.91
C GLY A 42 -2.09 -1.51 -4.68
N TYR A 43 -1.22 -0.51 -4.76
CA TYR A 43 0.21 -0.62 -4.50
C TYR A 43 0.67 0.50 -3.56
N VAL A 44 1.74 0.26 -2.81
CA VAL A 44 2.42 1.30 -2.02
C VAL A 44 3.10 2.27 -2.98
N ALA A 45 2.91 3.57 -2.76
CA ALA A 45 3.50 4.61 -3.60
C ALA A 45 5.03 4.59 -3.54
N ASN A 46 5.71 4.60 -4.70
CA ASN A 46 7.18 4.62 -4.77
C ASN A 46 7.79 5.94 -5.28
N SER A 47 6.97 6.90 -5.74
CA SER A 47 7.44 8.18 -6.30
C SER A 47 7.25 9.35 -5.34
N PRO A 48 8.21 10.30 -5.24
CA PRO A 48 8.06 11.49 -4.40
C PRO A 48 6.88 12.38 -4.78
N HIS A 49 6.37 12.28 -6.02
CA HIS A 49 5.17 12.98 -6.46
C HIS A 49 3.87 12.39 -5.91
N THR A 50 3.91 11.14 -5.46
CA THR A 50 2.76 10.37 -4.99
C THR A 50 2.79 10.08 -3.49
N VAL A 51 3.96 10.18 -2.86
CA VAL A 51 4.15 9.91 -1.42
C VAL A 51 3.87 11.19 -0.63
N PRO A 52 2.88 11.19 0.28
CA PRO A 52 2.63 12.34 1.14
C PRO A 52 3.83 12.67 2.05
N LYS A 53 4.05 13.95 2.34
CA LYS A 53 5.11 14.37 3.28
C LYS A 53 4.91 13.68 4.64
N GLY A 54 6.00 13.15 5.19
CA GLY A 54 5.98 12.39 6.46
C GLY A 54 5.66 10.90 6.31
N CYS A 55 5.31 10.42 5.11
CA CYS A 55 5.13 9.00 4.83
C CYS A 55 6.40 8.36 4.22
N LYS A 56 6.44 7.03 4.19
CA LYS A 56 7.52 6.25 3.57
C LYS A 56 7.04 5.65 2.25
N SER A 57 7.91 5.64 1.24
CA SER A 57 7.66 4.99 -0.04
C SER A 57 7.85 3.47 0.03
N ALA A 58 7.46 2.75 -1.02
CA ALA A 58 7.68 1.31 -1.14
C ALA A 58 9.15 0.93 -0.93
N GLY A 59 10.07 1.50 -1.71
CA GLY A 59 11.52 1.23 -1.56
C GLY A 59 12.06 1.61 -0.18
N ARG A 60 11.47 2.60 0.51
CA ARG A 60 11.90 2.98 1.87
C ARG A 60 11.48 1.98 2.95
N ILE A 61 10.44 1.19 2.70
CA ILE A 61 9.98 0.17 3.66
C ILE A 61 10.33 -1.24 3.22
N TYR A 62 10.78 -1.46 1.99
CA TYR A 62 10.99 -2.79 1.41
C TYR A 62 11.90 -3.66 2.27
N ASP A 63 13.05 -3.14 2.70
CA ASP A 63 14.00 -3.89 3.54
C ASP A 63 13.63 -3.92 5.04
N THR A 64 12.49 -3.35 5.43
CA THR A 64 12.10 -3.26 6.85
C THR A 64 11.24 -4.42 7.35
N PHE A 65 10.83 -5.31 6.44
CA PHE A 65 10.05 -6.51 6.73
C PHE A 65 10.38 -7.63 5.74
N GLU A 66 9.99 -8.87 6.05
CA GLU A 66 10.28 -10.04 5.20
C GLU A 66 9.36 -10.12 3.99
N GLU A 67 8.28 -10.88 4.04
CA GLU A 67 7.38 -11.10 2.89
C GLU A 67 6.17 -10.15 2.90
N HIS A 68 5.59 -9.94 4.09
CA HIS A 68 4.39 -9.16 4.27
C HIS A 68 4.39 -8.38 5.59
N LEU A 69 3.57 -7.34 5.65
CA LEU A 69 3.43 -6.42 6.77
C LEU A 69 1.98 -5.99 6.91
N SER A 70 1.42 -6.08 8.11
CA SER A 70 0.06 -5.59 8.37
C SER A 70 0.07 -4.09 8.65
N GLY A 71 -1.01 -3.41 8.26
CA GLY A 71 -1.17 -1.99 8.52
C GLY A 71 -2.63 -1.61 8.74
N VAL A 72 -2.84 -0.49 9.42
CA VAL A 72 -4.18 0.07 9.66
C VAL A 72 -4.32 1.35 8.86
N VAL A 73 -5.39 1.46 8.09
CA VAL A 73 -5.73 2.68 7.38
C VAL A 73 -6.07 3.77 8.40
N ARG A 74 -5.34 4.88 8.37
CA ARG A 74 -5.60 6.04 9.23
C ARG A 74 -6.33 7.16 8.51
N PHE A 75 -6.02 7.35 7.22
CA PHE A 75 -6.64 8.38 6.41
C PHE A 75 -7.01 7.84 5.04
N VAL A 76 -8.14 8.30 4.52
CA VAL A 76 -8.59 8.03 3.16
C VAL A 76 -8.81 9.37 2.48
N LEU A 77 -8.03 9.61 1.43
CA LEU A 77 -8.18 10.71 0.49
C LEU A 77 -8.88 10.18 -0.77
N LYS A 78 -9.20 11.10 -1.69
CA LYS A 78 -9.94 10.77 -2.92
C LYS A 78 -9.35 9.58 -3.69
N ASP A 79 -8.02 9.56 -3.83
CA ASP A 79 -7.31 8.54 -4.63
C ASP A 79 -6.14 7.91 -3.86
N THR A 80 -6.04 8.11 -2.54
CA THR A 80 -4.90 7.63 -1.73
C THR A 80 -5.36 7.26 -0.32
N ALA A 81 -4.78 6.20 0.25
CA ALA A 81 -4.93 5.88 1.66
C ALA A 81 -3.58 5.99 2.37
N ILE A 82 -3.58 6.53 3.59
CA ILE A 82 -2.40 6.55 4.46
C ILE A 82 -2.55 5.43 5.48
N VAL A 83 -1.52 4.58 5.54
CA VAL A 83 -1.52 3.35 6.32
C VAL A 83 -0.42 3.45 7.37
N GLU A 84 -0.80 3.21 8.62
CA GLU A 84 0.12 3.02 9.72
C GLU A 84 0.55 1.55 9.74
N CYS A 85 1.82 1.29 9.47
CA CYS A 85 2.39 -0.05 9.52
C CYS A 85 2.51 -0.52 10.98
N GLN A 86 1.97 -1.70 11.28
CA GLN A 86 2.09 -2.31 12.59
C GLN A 86 3.39 -3.11 12.63
N ARG A 87 4.23 -2.84 13.63
CA ARG A 87 5.46 -3.60 13.91
C ARG A 87 5.19 -4.68 14.95
#